data_AF-A0A971M607-F1
#
_entry.id   AF-A0A971M607-F1
#
_cell.length_a   1.000
_cell.length_b   1.000
_cell.length_c   1.000
_cell.angle_alpha   90.00
_cell.angle_beta   90.00
_cell.angle_gamma   90.00
#
_symmetry.space_group_name_H-M   'P 1'
#
loop_
_entity.id
_entity.type
_entity.pdbx_description
1 polymer ?
#
loop_
_entity_poly.entity_id
_entity_poly.type
_entity_poly.pdbx_seq_one_letter_code
_entity_poly.pdbx_strand_id
1 'polypeptide(L)'
;EAGVDGIDTCLAPFALRSSHPAVEPFAVTLQDTPHDLEFDLKLIAEIDEYLETVIPKYIPFADTTRFSIIDIGVLMHQIPGGMISNLVSQLKQAKAIHRLKEVYEEIPKTRKDLGFPPLVTPTSQIVGVQAVFNVIAGRYKMISKEVKDYFYGLYGKPPVAVNDEIRKKALKGYEKGETPIDTRPGDILKPELPKAREALKGITEDMGDILIYALYPMTGLEFLKKKYGL
;
A
#
# COMPACT_ATOMS: atom_id res chain seq x y z
N GLU A 1 22.76 -19.01 -3.14
CA GLU A 1 23.04 -19.84 -1.94
C GLU A 1 21.86 -20.71 -1.50
N ALA A 2 20.73 -20.15 -1.05
CA ALA A 2 19.59 -20.96 -0.57
C ALA A 2 18.73 -21.62 -1.68
N GLY A 3 19.10 -21.48 -2.95
CA GLY A 3 18.42 -22.11 -4.08
C GLY A 3 17.14 -21.40 -4.56
N VAL A 4 17.08 -20.07 -4.46
CA VAL A 4 15.97 -19.29 -5.06
C VAL A 4 16.08 -19.28 -6.59
N ASP A 5 14.95 -19.39 -7.29
CA ASP A 5 14.90 -19.43 -8.76
C ASP A 5 15.01 -18.04 -9.41
N GLY A 6 14.72 -16.96 -8.67
CA GLY A 6 14.75 -15.61 -9.19
C GLY A 6 14.73 -14.54 -8.11
N ILE A 7 15.12 -13.32 -8.49
CA ILE A 7 15.10 -12.14 -7.64
C ILE A 7 14.51 -10.96 -8.42
N ASP A 8 13.73 -10.13 -7.74
CA ASP A 8 13.22 -8.89 -8.31
C ASP A 8 14.25 -7.77 -8.07
N THR A 9 14.67 -7.12 -9.15
CA THR A 9 15.63 -6.01 -9.14
C THR A 9 15.08 -4.79 -9.88
N CYS A 10 15.84 -3.71 -9.86
CA CYS A 10 15.58 -2.52 -10.66
C CYS A 10 16.88 -2.08 -11.33
N LEU A 11 16.79 -1.36 -12.44
CA LEU A 11 17.95 -0.69 -13.04
C LEU A 11 18.40 0.47 -12.15
N ALA A 12 19.70 0.69 -12.08
CA ALA A 12 20.36 1.63 -11.16
C ALA A 12 19.68 3.01 -11.10
N PRO A 13 19.25 3.64 -12.22
CA PRO A 13 18.65 4.97 -12.18
C PRO A 13 17.35 5.07 -11.36
N PHE A 14 16.63 3.95 -11.17
CA PHE A 14 15.40 3.86 -10.36
C PHE A 14 15.52 2.90 -9.16
N ALA A 15 16.70 2.36 -8.91
CA ALA A 15 16.94 1.39 -7.85
C ALA A 15 17.13 2.03 -6.47
N LEU A 16 17.21 1.16 -5.46
CA LEU A 16 17.51 1.47 -4.06
C LEU A 16 16.43 2.29 -3.37
N ARG A 17 16.72 2.73 -2.13
CA ARG A 17 15.82 3.48 -1.26
C ARG A 17 14.48 2.78 -1.02
N SER A 18 13.41 3.26 -1.65
CA SER A 18 12.08 2.65 -1.57
C SER A 18 11.78 1.68 -2.72
N SER A 19 12.70 1.55 -3.66
CA SER A 19 12.68 0.62 -4.79
C SER A 19 13.43 -0.67 -4.44
N HIS A 20 13.63 -1.52 -5.45
CA HIS A 20 14.37 -2.77 -5.35
C HIS A 20 15.89 -2.53 -5.42
N PRO A 21 16.71 -3.51 -5.01
CA PRO A 21 18.15 -3.50 -5.29
C PRO A 21 18.45 -3.29 -6.77
N ALA A 22 19.57 -2.61 -7.04
CA ALA A 22 20.07 -2.39 -8.39
C ALA A 22 20.50 -3.73 -9.01
N VAL A 23 20.27 -3.94 -10.31
CA VAL A 23 20.55 -5.22 -11.01
C VAL A 23 22.03 -5.36 -11.39
N GLU A 24 22.71 -4.25 -11.62
CA GLU A 24 24.09 -4.17 -12.12
C GLU A 24 25.08 -4.86 -11.17
N PRO A 25 25.00 -4.67 -9.83
CA PRO A 25 25.81 -5.42 -8.90
C PRO A 25 25.58 -6.93 -8.99
N PHE A 26 24.35 -7.40 -9.20
CA PHE A 26 24.08 -8.84 -9.37
C PHE A 26 24.64 -9.36 -10.69
N ALA A 27 24.46 -8.61 -11.79
CA ALA A 27 25.00 -8.99 -13.10
C ALA A 27 26.52 -9.20 -13.05
N VAL A 28 27.26 -8.34 -12.33
CA VAL A 28 28.71 -8.44 -12.21
C VAL A 28 29.15 -9.46 -11.15
N THR A 29 28.50 -9.50 -9.99
CA THR A 29 28.92 -10.40 -8.88
C THR A 29 28.60 -11.87 -9.12
N LEU A 30 27.59 -12.15 -9.96
CA LEU A 30 27.21 -13.52 -10.33
C LEU A 30 27.88 -13.99 -11.61
N GLN A 31 28.58 -13.11 -12.33
CA GLN A 31 29.33 -13.46 -13.53
C GLN A 31 30.37 -14.55 -13.24
N ASP A 32 30.49 -15.52 -14.15
CA ASP A 32 31.39 -16.67 -14.04
C ASP A 32 31.11 -17.58 -12.82
N THR A 33 29.93 -17.45 -12.21
CA THR A 33 29.46 -18.35 -11.15
C THR A 33 28.41 -19.32 -11.69
N PRO A 34 28.05 -20.39 -10.95
CA PRO A 34 26.90 -21.23 -11.31
C PRO A 34 25.54 -20.49 -11.31
N HIS A 35 25.51 -19.23 -10.89
CA HIS A 35 24.34 -18.37 -10.82
C HIS A 35 24.41 -17.22 -11.83
N ASP A 36 25.27 -17.33 -12.85
CA ASP A 36 25.41 -16.32 -13.89
C ASP A 36 24.05 -16.02 -14.55
N LEU A 37 23.75 -14.73 -14.72
CA LEU A 37 22.50 -14.25 -15.32
C LEU A 37 22.61 -14.13 -16.85
N GLU A 38 23.82 -14.25 -17.40
CA GLU A 38 24.15 -14.09 -18.83
C GLU A 38 23.67 -12.74 -19.41
N PHE A 39 23.65 -11.69 -18.58
CA PHE A 39 23.21 -10.36 -18.98
C PHE A 39 24.26 -9.64 -19.83
N ASP A 40 23.82 -8.99 -20.90
CA ASP A 40 24.66 -8.09 -21.69
C ASP A 40 24.83 -6.75 -20.95
N LEU A 41 26.01 -6.56 -20.36
CA LEU A 41 26.35 -5.35 -19.62
C LEU A 41 26.30 -4.08 -20.50
N LYS A 42 26.53 -4.19 -21.82
CA LYS A 42 26.41 -3.04 -22.71
C LYS A 42 24.96 -2.64 -22.89
N LEU A 43 24.07 -3.62 -23.07
CA LEU A 43 22.65 -3.37 -23.15
C LEU A 43 22.10 -2.77 -21.85
N ILE A 44 22.55 -3.25 -20.69
CA ILE A 44 22.20 -2.63 -19.40
C ILE A 44 22.62 -1.16 -19.36
N ALA A 45 23.86 -0.85 -19.73
CA ALA A 45 24.36 0.53 -19.75
C ALA A 45 23.58 1.42 -20.73
N GLU A 46 23.22 0.92 -21.92
CA GLU A 46 22.39 1.65 -22.89
C GLU A 46 21.00 1.97 -22.32
N ILE A 47 20.39 1.04 -21.57
CA ILE A 47 19.08 1.28 -20.93
C ILE A 47 19.23 2.26 -19.77
N ASP A 48 20.29 2.16 -18.96
CA ASP A 48 20.58 3.11 -17.88
C ASP A 48 20.71 4.53 -18.42
N GLU A 49 21.51 4.73 -19.46
CA GLU A 49 21.67 6.03 -20.13
C GLU A 49 20.33 6.56 -20.63
N TYR A 50 19.49 5.71 -21.23
CA TYR A 50 18.15 6.10 -21.66
C TYR A 50 17.28 6.55 -20.47
N LEU A 51 17.24 5.79 -19.38
CA LEU A 51 16.44 6.11 -18.20
C LEU A 51 16.90 7.42 -17.54
N GLU A 52 18.20 7.70 -17.52
CA GLU A 52 18.76 8.98 -17.06
C GLU A 52 18.22 10.17 -17.87
N THR A 53 17.95 10.00 -19.17
CA THR A 53 17.31 11.06 -19.97
C THR A 53 15.84 11.31 -19.59
N VAL A 54 15.18 10.32 -18.98
CA VAL A 54 13.76 10.36 -18.61
C VAL A 54 13.56 10.92 -17.20
N ILE A 55 14.46 10.60 -16.26
CA ILE A 55 14.40 10.99 -14.84
C ILE A 55 14.14 12.48 -14.60
N PRO A 56 14.71 13.44 -15.36
CA PRO A 56 14.45 14.86 -15.14
C PRO A 56 12.97 15.24 -15.11
N LYS A 57 12.11 14.52 -15.86
CA LYS A 57 10.64 14.73 -15.88
C LYS A 57 9.98 14.38 -14.54
N TYR A 58 10.61 13.53 -13.74
CA TYR A 58 10.07 12.96 -12.51
C TYR A 58 10.73 13.47 -11.23
N ILE A 59 11.79 14.29 -11.34
CA ILE A 59 12.46 14.93 -10.18
C ILE A 59 11.47 15.60 -9.22
N PRO A 60 10.40 16.31 -9.66
CA PRO A 60 9.44 16.91 -8.74
C PRO A 60 8.70 15.90 -7.83
N PHE A 61 8.66 14.63 -8.22
CA PHE A 61 8.04 13.55 -7.44
C PHE A 61 9.05 12.75 -6.61
N ALA A 62 10.36 13.02 -6.76
CA ALA A 62 11.39 12.34 -6.00
C ALA A 62 11.26 12.66 -4.51
N ASP A 63 11.43 11.65 -3.66
CA ASP A 63 11.52 11.87 -2.22
C ASP A 63 12.82 12.63 -1.91
N THR A 64 12.74 13.91 -1.57
CA THR A 64 13.90 14.74 -1.23
C THR A 64 14.05 14.95 0.28
N THR A 65 13.29 14.21 1.10
CA THR A 65 13.21 14.44 2.55
C THR A 65 14.50 14.09 3.30
N ARG A 66 15.35 13.23 2.72
CA ARG A 66 16.63 12.82 3.28
C ARG A 66 17.66 12.61 2.17
N PHE A 67 18.92 12.83 2.52
CA PHE A 67 20.05 12.53 1.65
C PHE A 67 20.42 11.03 1.66
N SER A 68 20.26 10.35 2.80
CA SER A 68 20.56 8.92 2.91
C SER A 68 19.61 8.10 2.03
N ILE A 69 20.19 7.27 1.17
CA ILE A 69 19.47 6.30 0.34
C ILE A 69 18.90 5.17 1.22
N ILE A 70 19.60 4.79 2.28
CA ILE A 70 19.22 3.68 3.17
C ILE A 70 18.54 4.24 4.43
N ASP A 71 17.38 3.68 4.79
CA ASP A 71 16.64 4.02 6.02
C ASP A 71 16.56 2.83 6.99
N ILE A 72 17.45 2.82 7.99
CA ILE A 72 17.43 1.81 9.07
C ILE A 72 16.20 1.94 9.98
N GLY A 73 15.50 3.08 9.95
CA GLY A 73 14.30 3.31 10.75
C GLY A 73 13.21 2.27 10.48
N VAL A 74 13.11 1.77 9.25
CA VAL A 74 12.16 0.73 8.85
C VAL A 74 12.28 -0.52 9.72
N LEU A 75 13.50 -0.91 10.14
CA LEU A 75 13.70 -2.07 11.02
C LEU A 75 13.18 -1.82 12.44
N MET A 76 13.18 -0.57 12.89
CA MET A 76 12.75 -0.18 14.24
C MET A 76 11.23 -0.05 14.33
N HIS A 77 10.59 0.66 13.41
CA HIS A 77 9.15 0.94 13.47
C HIS A 77 8.30 -0.01 12.60
N GLN A 78 8.93 -0.81 11.71
CA GLN A 78 8.26 -1.76 10.79
C GLN A 78 7.26 -1.08 9.84
N ILE A 79 7.47 0.21 9.55
CA ILE A 79 6.59 1.02 8.70
C ILE A 79 7.21 1.06 7.30
N PRO A 80 6.52 0.61 6.25
CA PRO A 80 7.01 0.79 4.88
C PRO A 80 7.19 2.28 4.56
N GLY A 81 8.20 2.63 3.76
CA GLY A 81 8.53 4.04 3.47
C GLY A 81 7.35 4.87 2.97
N GLY A 82 6.54 4.33 2.04
CA GLY A 82 5.34 5.01 1.51
C GLY A 82 4.22 5.26 2.54
N MET A 83 4.22 4.53 3.66
CA MET A 83 3.27 4.78 4.75
C MET A 83 3.73 5.94 5.64
N ILE A 84 5.04 6.19 5.78
CA ILE A 84 5.58 7.28 6.61
C ILE A 84 5.17 8.65 6.04
N SER A 85 5.31 8.85 4.73
CA SER A 85 4.96 10.13 4.10
C SER A 85 3.49 10.49 4.31
N ASN A 86 2.60 9.52 4.15
CA ASN A 86 1.16 9.68 4.40
C ASN A 86 0.87 9.99 5.89
N LEU A 87 1.49 9.25 6.81
CA LEU A 87 1.35 9.47 8.25
C LEU A 87 1.79 10.89 8.67
N VAL A 88 2.93 11.34 8.16
CA VAL A 88 3.46 12.69 8.41
C VAL A 88 2.51 13.76 7.86
N SER A 89 1.95 13.55 6.67
CA SER A 89 0.95 14.46 6.08
C SER A 89 -0.29 14.57 6.97
N GLN A 90 -0.84 13.45 7.44
CA GLN A 90 -1.99 13.42 8.35
C GLN A 90 -1.71 14.16 9.67
N LEU A 91 -0.54 13.93 10.28
CA LEU A 91 -0.16 14.63 11.51
C LEU A 91 0.05 16.13 11.31
N LYS A 92 0.59 16.55 10.15
CA LYS A 92 0.70 17.98 9.81
C LYS A 92 -0.68 18.62 9.67
N GLN A 93 -1.62 17.98 8.98
CA GLN A 93 -3.00 18.45 8.85
C GLN A 93 -3.69 18.56 10.23
N ALA A 94 -3.43 17.61 11.13
CA ALA A 94 -3.92 17.64 12.50
C ALA A 94 -3.13 18.58 13.44
N LYS A 95 -2.12 19.32 12.94
CA LYS A 95 -1.20 20.16 13.72
C LYS A 95 -0.51 19.42 14.88
N ALA A 96 -0.31 18.11 14.73
CA ALA A 96 0.18 17.19 15.76
C ALA A 96 1.52 16.53 15.39
N ILE A 97 2.29 17.12 14.45
CA ILE A 97 3.56 16.54 13.98
C ILE A 97 4.58 16.28 15.08
N HIS A 98 4.57 17.08 16.15
CA HIS A 98 5.40 16.90 17.33
C HIS A 98 5.15 15.56 18.07
N ARG A 99 4.02 14.90 17.80
CA ARG A 99 3.62 13.61 18.40
C ARG A 99 3.98 12.40 17.52
N LEU A 100 4.74 12.60 16.45
CA LEU A 100 5.14 11.54 15.52
C LEU A 100 5.78 10.33 16.24
N LYS A 101 6.62 10.59 17.24
CA LYS A 101 7.25 9.52 18.03
C LYS A 101 6.21 8.67 18.79
N GLU A 102 5.19 9.29 19.37
CA GLU A 102 4.11 8.57 20.05
C GLU A 102 3.35 7.67 19.06
N VAL A 103 3.17 8.13 17.82
CA VAL A 103 2.52 7.33 16.76
C VAL A 103 3.37 6.12 16.38
N TYR A 104 4.69 6.27 16.27
CA TYR A 104 5.60 5.15 16.03
C TYR A 104 5.54 4.10 17.15
N GLU A 105 5.38 4.52 18.40
CA GLU A 105 5.21 3.61 19.54
C GLU A 105 3.81 2.96 19.59
N GLU A 106 2.81 3.59 18.98
CA GLU A 106 1.42 3.14 18.96
C GLU A 106 1.10 2.17 17.81
N ILE A 107 1.78 2.30 16.67
CA ILE A 107 1.64 1.40 15.51
C ILE A 107 1.82 -0.09 15.87
N PRO A 108 2.92 -0.53 16.53
CA PRO A 108 3.09 -1.95 16.86
C PRO A 108 2.02 -2.47 17.83
N LYS A 109 1.53 -1.62 18.74
CA LYS A 109 0.43 -1.97 19.66
C LYS A 109 -0.88 -2.15 18.88
N THR A 110 -1.19 -1.22 17.98
CA THR A 110 -2.37 -1.27 17.11
C THR A 110 -2.33 -2.49 16.18
N ARG A 111 -1.15 -2.79 15.61
CA ARG A 111 -0.92 -3.99 14.78
C ARG A 111 -1.16 -5.27 15.57
N LYS A 112 -0.69 -5.34 16.83
CA LYS A 112 -0.95 -6.47 17.72
C LYS A 112 -2.44 -6.65 18.01
N ASP A 113 -3.14 -5.56 18.33
CA ASP A 113 -4.58 -5.57 18.61
C ASP A 113 -5.40 -6.05 17.38
N LEU A 114 -4.90 -5.82 16.17
CA LEU A 114 -5.46 -6.29 14.90
C LEU A 114 -5.00 -7.69 14.49
N GLY A 115 -4.28 -8.44 15.33
CA GLY A 115 -3.89 -9.82 15.01
C GLY A 115 -2.68 -9.93 14.07
N PHE A 116 -1.74 -8.98 14.16
CA PHE A 116 -0.49 -8.95 13.39
C PHE A 116 -0.63 -9.06 11.87
N PRO A 117 -1.53 -8.31 11.20
CA PRO A 117 -1.54 -8.28 9.74
C PRO A 117 -0.15 -7.84 9.21
N PRO A 118 0.30 -8.38 8.06
CA PRO A 118 1.43 -7.81 7.34
C PRO A 118 1.16 -6.33 7.06
N LEU A 119 2.14 -5.45 7.29
CA LEU A 119 1.95 -4.02 7.05
C LEU A 119 2.20 -3.69 5.58
N VAL A 120 1.25 -4.10 4.73
CA VAL A 120 1.19 -3.76 3.31
C VAL A 120 -0.16 -3.10 3.00
N THR A 121 -0.29 -2.45 1.85
CA THR A 121 -1.57 -1.84 1.46
C THR A 121 -2.65 -2.93 1.32
N PRO A 122 -3.87 -2.75 1.86
CA PRO A 122 -4.38 -1.56 2.58
C PRO A 122 -4.14 -1.57 4.10
N THR A 123 -3.73 -2.70 4.68
CA THR A 123 -3.58 -2.89 6.13
C THR A 123 -2.58 -1.93 6.79
N SER A 124 -1.53 -1.51 6.09
CA SER A 124 -0.58 -0.53 6.58
C SER A 124 -1.26 0.83 6.84
N GLN A 125 -2.11 1.30 5.92
CA GLN A 125 -2.90 2.52 6.12
C GLN A 125 -3.93 2.37 7.24
N ILE A 126 -4.62 1.22 7.32
CA ILE A 126 -5.61 0.95 8.38
C ILE A 126 -4.96 1.05 9.76
N VAL A 127 -3.83 0.37 9.96
CA VAL A 127 -3.07 0.40 11.22
C VAL A 127 -2.54 1.81 11.50
N GLY A 128 -1.99 2.50 10.50
CA GLY A 128 -1.44 3.84 10.62
C GLY A 128 -2.45 4.88 11.06
N VAL A 129 -3.57 4.96 10.34
CA VAL A 129 -4.65 5.91 10.64
C VAL A 129 -5.21 5.65 12.04
N GLN A 130 -5.44 4.37 12.38
CA GLN A 130 -5.93 4.04 13.71
C GLN A 130 -4.92 4.39 14.81
N ALA A 131 -3.61 4.21 14.57
CA ALA A 131 -2.58 4.62 15.52
C ALA A 131 -2.56 6.16 15.71
N VAL A 132 -2.72 6.93 14.64
CA VAL A 132 -2.87 8.40 14.72
C VAL A 132 -4.10 8.77 15.55
N PHE A 133 -5.25 8.14 15.32
CA PHE A 133 -6.46 8.36 16.13
C PHE A 133 -6.25 7.99 17.59
N ASN A 134 -5.56 6.88 17.86
CA ASN A 134 -5.24 6.45 19.22
C ASN A 134 -4.37 7.46 19.97
N VAL A 135 -3.40 8.08 19.28
CA VAL A 135 -2.54 9.11 19.87
C VAL A 135 -3.33 10.41 20.08
N ILE A 136 -4.06 10.88 19.07
CA ILE A 136 -4.76 12.18 19.13
C ILE A 136 -5.96 12.14 20.09
N ALA A 137 -6.82 11.13 19.97
CA ALA A 137 -8.08 11.06 20.72
C ALA A 137 -8.01 10.12 21.94
N GLY A 138 -6.99 9.27 22.04
CA GLY A 138 -6.90 8.18 23.01
C GLY A 138 -7.27 6.82 22.39
N ARG A 139 -6.62 5.74 22.87
CA ARG A 139 -6.72 4.39 22.27
C ARG A 139 -8.18 3.95 22.07
N TYR A 140 -8.54 3.72 20.80
CA TYR A 140 -9.85 3.25 20.35
C TYR A 140 -11.04 4.05 20.90
N LYS A 141 -10.86 5.34 21.24
CA LYS A 141 -12.01 6.24 21.50
C LYS A 141 -12.71 6.59 20.19
N MET A 142 -11.93 6.77 19.13
CA MET A 142 -12.38 6.86 17.75
C MET A 142 -11.85 5.65 17.00
N ILE A 143 -12.72 4.94 16.30
CA ILE A 143 -12.38 3.73 15.55
C ILE A 143 -12.77 3.95 14.10
N SER A 144 -11.80 3.84 13.19
CA SER A 144 -12.05 4.08 11.75
C SER A 144 -13.02 3.05 11.17
N LYS A 145 -13.68 3.39 10.06
CA LYS A 145 -14.58 2.47 9.38
C LYS A 145 -13.83 1.22 8.91
N GLU A 146 -12.62 1.40 8.40
CA GLU A 146 -11.77 0.32 7.87
C GLU A 146 -11.32 -0.63 8.99
N VAL A 147 -11.10 -0.14 10.21
CA VAL A 147 -10.85 -1.00 11.37
C VAL A 147 -12.09 -1.78 11.76
N LYS A 148 -13.29 -1.18 11.69
CA LYS A 148 -14.55 -1.92 11.90
C LYS A 148 -14.76 -2.98 10.82
N ASP A 149 -14.52 -2.65 9.55
CA ASP A 149 -14.54 -3.58 8.42
C ASP A 149 -13.56 -4.74 8.63
N TYR A 150 -12.35 -4.45 9.12
CA TYR A 150 -11.33 -5.43 9.48
C TYR A 150 -11.79 -6.37 10.59
N PHE A 151 -12.30 -5.81 11.70
CA PHE A 151 -12.82 -6.61 12.80
C PHE A 151 -14.08 -7.41 12.45
N TYR A 152 -14.88 -6.90 11.52
CA TYR A 152 -16.04 -7.61 10.98
C TYR A 152 -15.63 -8.77 10.06
N GLY A 153 -14.40 -8.78 9.55
CA GLY A 153 -13.84 -9.87 8.73
C GLY A 153 -13.78 -9.59 7.24
N LEU A 154 -14.07 -8.36 6.77
CA LEU A 154 -14.14 -8.04 5.33
C LEU A 154 -12.79 -8.05 4.62
N TYR A 155 -11.69 -8.07 5.36
CA TYR A 155 -10.33 -8.22 4.82
C TYR A 155 -9.80 -9.66 4.95
N GLY A 156 -10.66 -10.59 5.34
CA GLY A 156 -10.30 -11.99 5.57
C GLY A 156 -9.81 -12.26 6.99
N LYS A 157 -9.13 -13.40 7.15
CA LYS A 157 -8.69 -13.89 8.45
C LYS A 157 -7.34 -13.29 8.86
N PRO A 158 -7.23 -12.66 10.04
CA PRO A 158 -5.95 -12.19 10.57
C PRO A 158 -4.99 -13.37 10.87
N PRO A 159 -3.66 -13.18 10.75
CA PRO A 159 -2.67 -14.22 11.04
C PRO A 159 -2.76 -14.80 12.46
N VAL A 160 -3.09 -13.97 13.45
CA VAL A 160 -3.37 -14.40 14.82
C VAL A 160 -4.68 -13.81 15.33
N ALA A 161 -5.17 -14.31 16.46
CA ALA A 161 -6.37 -13.79 17.09
C ALA A 161 -6.25 -12.27 17.37
N VAL A 162 -7.31 -11.55 17.04
CA VAL A 162 -7.43 -10.12 17.35
C VAL A 162 -7.78 -9.90 18.83
N ASN A 163 -7.63 -8.66 19.30
CA ASN A 163 -8.10 -8.30 20.63
C ASN A 163 -9.63 -8.27 20.69
N ASP A 164 -10.22 -9.21 21.44
CA ASP A 164 -11.66 -9.41 21.52
C ASP A 164 -12.42 -8.24 22.16
N GLU A 165 -11.84 -7.59 23.17
CA GLU A 165 -12.49 -6.44 23.83
C GLU A 165 -12.60 -5.27 22.85
N ILE A 166 -11.54 -5.02 22.09
CA ILE A 166 -11.50 -3.95 21.09
C ILE A 166 -12.43 -4.29 19.92
N ARG A 167 -12.44 -5.55 19.46
CA ARG A 167 -13.36 -6.02 18.41
C ARG A 167 -14.82 -5.82 18.81
N LYS A 168 -15.21 -6.25 20.02
CA LYS A 168 -16.57 -6.04 20.54
C LYS A 168 -16.94 -4.57 20.60
N LYS A 169 -16.02 -3.72 21.08
CA LYS A 169 -16.22 -2.26 21.11
C LYS A 169 -16.39 -1.67 19.72
N ALA A 170 -15.59 -2.10 18.75
CA ALA A 170 -15.63 -1.60 17.37
C ALA A 170 -16.92 -1.96 16.64
N LEU A 171 -17.42 -3.17 16.86
CA LEU A 171 -18.59 -3.73 16.18
C LEU A 171 -19.92 -3.37 16.84
N LYS A 172 -19.91 -2.84 18.08
CA LYS A 172 -21.13 -2.37 18.74
C LYS A 172 -21.83 -1.30 17.90
N GLY A 173 -23.09 -1.56 17.51
CA GLY A 173 -23.89 -0.68 16.65
C GLY A 173 -23.34 -0.49 15.24
N TYR A 174 -22.50 -1.42 14.75
CA TYR A 174 -21.92 -1.32 13.41
C TYR A 174 -22.95 -1.69 12.33
N GLU A 175 -22.99 -0.91 11.24
CA GLU A 175 -24.03 -0.99 10.19
C GLU A 175 -24.13 -2.36 9.51
N LYS A 176 -23.02 -3.12 9.46
CA LYS A 176 -22.99 -4.46 8.85
C LYS A 176 -23.32 -5.58 9.84
N GLY A 177 -23.35 -5.29 11.14
CA GLY A 177 -23.62 -6.24 12.20
C GLY A 177 -22.53 -6.30 13.26
N GLU A 178 -22.90 -6.82 14.45
CA GLU A 178 -21.98 -6.96 15.58
C GLU A 178 -21.22 -8.30 15.59
N THR A 179 -21.69 -9.28 14.82
CA THR A 179 -21.07 -10.60 14.70
C THR A 179 -20.16 -10.63 13.48
N PRO A 180 -18.84 -10.85 13.64
CA PRO A 180 -17.92 -10.98 12.51
C PRO A 180 -18.32 -12.12 11.57
N ILE A 181 -18.07 -11.95 10.28
CA ILE A 181 -18.19 -13.05 9.31
C ILE A 181 -17.03 -14.04 9.47
N ASP A 182 -17.30 -15.30 9.14
CA ASP A 182 -16.31 -16.39 9.07
C ASP A 182 -16.10 -16.91 7.63
N THR A 183 -16.87 -16.40 6.68
CA THR A 183 -16.79 -16.75 5.26
C THR A 183 -15.79 -15.88 4.50
N ARG A 184 -15.44 -16.27 3.26
CA ARG A 184 -14.64 -15.41 2.37
C ARG A 184 -15.43 -14.13 2.05
N PRO A 185 -14.86 -12.92 2.22
CA PRO A 185 -15.59 -11.67 1.99
C PRO A 185 -16.18 -11.52 0.58
N GLY A 186 -15.53 -12.11 -0.42
CA GLY A 186 -16.04 -12.11 -1.80
C GLY A 186 -17.32 -12.91 -2.01
N ASP A 187 -17.68 -13.81 -1.09
CA ASP A 187 -18.88 -14.66 -1.22
C ASP A 187 -20.16 -13.92 -0.83
N ILE A 188 -20.05 -12.81 -0.10
CA ILE A 188 -21.19 -11.97 0.31
C ILE A 188 -21.41 -10.77 -0.61
N LEU A 189 -20.53 -10.58 -1.61
CA LEU A 189 -20.67 -9.51 -2.60
C LEU A 189 -21.68 -9.90 -3.67
N LYS A 190 -22.57 -8.97 -4.02
CA LYS A 190 -23.48 -9.14 -5.15
C LYS A 190 -22.73 -8.84 -6.47
N PRO A 191 -23.15 -9.41 -7.62
CA PRO A 191 -22.55 -9.06 -8.90
C PRO A 191 -22.64 -7.55 -9.20
N GLU A 192 -21.50 -6.91 -9.45
CA GLU A 192 -21.43 -5.44 -9.62
C GLU A 192 -21.24 -5.01 -11.08
N LEU A 193 -20.76 -5.91 -11.95
CA LEU A 193 -20.49 -5.60 -13.35
C LEU A 193 -21.71 -5.10 -14.14
N PRO A 194 -22.93 -5.63 -13.94
CA PRO A 194 -24.13 -5.09 -14.60
C PRO A 194 -24.39 -3.62 -14.24
N LYS A 195 -24.14 -3.22 -12.99
CA LYS A 195 -24.30 -1.84 -12.55
C LYS A 195 -23.26 -0.92 -13.21
N ALA A 196 -22.02 -1.38 -13.34
CA ALA A 196 -20.98 -0.64 -14.05
C ALA A 196 -21.32 -0.44 -15.54
N ARG A 197 -21.86 -1.47 -16.20
CA ARG A 197 -22.35 -1.37 -17.58
C ARG A 197 -23.45 -0.34 -17.73
N GLU A 198 -24.45 -0.37 -16.84
CA GLU A 198 -25.56 0.59 -16.91
C GLU A 198 -25.08 2.03 -16.64
N ALA A 199 -24.12 2.23 -15.72
CA ALA A 199 -23.58 3.54 -15.43
C ALA A 199 -22.81 4.19 -16.60
N LEU A 200 -22.29 3.39 -17.53
CA LEU A 200 -21.58 3.84 -18.73
C LEU A 200 -22.39 3.73 -20.02
N LYS A 201 -23.68 3.38 -19.91
CA LYS A 201 -24.57 3.27 -21.06
C LYS A 201 -24.62 4.60 -21.82
N GLY A 202 -24.39 4.53 -23.14
CA GLY A 202 -24.30 5.71 -24.00
C GLY A 202 -22.96 6.45 -23.96
N ILE A 203 -22.01 6.02 -23.12
CA ILE A 203 -20.62 6.48 -23.13
C ILE A 203 -19.74 5.48 -23.89
N THR A 204 -19.75 4.21 -23.46
CA THR A 204 -18.90 3.16 -24.02
C THR A 204 -19.42 1.77 -23.65
N GLU A 205 -19.20 0.80 -24.54
CA GLU A 205 -19.44 -0.63 -24.28
C GLU A 205 -18.13 -1.41 -24.11
N ASP A 206 -16.98 -0.73 -24.22
CA ASP A 206 -15.66 -1.33 -24.06
C ASP A 206 -15.46 -1.89 -22.66
N MET A 207 -14.95 -3.13 -22.60
CA MET A 207 -14.79 -3.82 -21.32
C MET A 207 -13.70 -3.18 -20.45
N GLY A 208 -12.65 -2.64 -21.06
CA GLY A 208 -11.60 -1.91 -20.33
C GLY A 208 -12.17 -0.69 -19.61
N ASP A 209 -13.01 0.09 -20.29
CA ASP A 209 -13.64 1.28 -19.70
C ASP A 209 -14.66 0.93 -18.60
N ILE A 210 -15.46 -0.11 -18.80
CA ILE A 210 -16.35 -0.61 -17.75
C ILE A 210 -15.56 -1.08 -16.52
N LEU A 211 -14.40 -1.72 -16.71
CA LEU A 211 -13.53 -2.09 -15.60
C LEU A 211 -12.89 -0.86 -14.93
N ILE A 212 -12.52 0.18 -15.70
CA ILE A 212 -12.05 1.46 -15.14
C ILE A 212 -13.11 2.05 -14.21
N TYR A 213 -14.37 2.09 -14.65
CA TYR A 213 -15.48 2.54 -13.79
C TYR A 213 -15.70 1.61 -12.60
N ALA A 214 -15.66 0.29 -12.79
CA ALA A 214 -15.86 -0.66 -11.69
C ALA A 214 -14.79 -0.52 -10.59
N LEU A 215 -13.52 -0.32 -10.97
CA LEU A 215 -12.40 -0.14 -10.04
C LEU A 215 -12.38 1.26 -9.43
N TYR A 216 -12.74 2.28 -10.22
CA TYR A 216 -12.66 3.69 -9.83
C TYR A 216 -13.94 4.45 -10.23
N PRO A 217 -15.09 4.26 -9.55
CA PRO A 217 -16.37 4.79 -10.04
C PRO A 217 -16.42 6.30 -10.24
N MET A 218 -15.73 7.06 -9.39
CA MET A 218 -15.72 8.53 -9.46
C MET A 218 -14.67 9.04 -10.44
N THR A 219 -13.39 8.73 -10.21
CA THR A 219 -12.27 9.23 -11.05
C THR A 219 -12.23 8.56 -12.41
N GLY A 220 -12.59 7.29 -12.49
CA GLY A 220 -12.74 6.56 -13.75
C GLY A 220 -13.84 7.16 -14.62
N LEU A 221 -15.02 7.48 -14.07
CA LEU A 221 -16.07 8.15 -14.84
C LEU A 221 -15.62 9.51 -15.37
N GLU A 222 -14.94 10.32 -14.54
CA GLU A 222 -14.42 11.62 -14.97
C GLU A 222 -13.41 11.47 -16.12
N PHE A 223 -12.50 10.50 -16.01
CA PHE A 223 -11.56 10.17 -17.07
C PHE A 223 -12.27 9.75 -18.36
N LEU A 224 -13.28 8.88 -18.26
CA LEU A 224 -14.02 8.38 -19.42
C LEU A 224 -14.79 9.49 -20.13
N LYS A 225 -15.42 10.41 -19.37
CA LYS A 225 -16.05 11.59 -19.96
C LYS A 225 -15.06 12.41 -20.78
N LYS A 226 -13.87 12.67 -20.24
CA LYS A 226 -12.78 13.36 -20.97
C LYS A 226 -12.32 12.59 -22.21
N LYS A 227 -12.13 11.27 -22.09
CA LYS A 227 -11.72 10.39 -23.21
C LYS A 227 -12.70 10.44 -24.37
N TYR A 228 -14.00 10.51 -24.08
CA TYR A 228 -15.08 10.52 -25.08
C TYR A 228 -15.61 11.92 -25.42
N GLY A 229 -15.04 12.99 -24.84
CA GLY A 229 -15.43 14.37 -25.12
C GLY A 229 -16.80 14.79 -24.56
N LEU A 230 -17.21 14.23 -23.42
CA LEU A 230 -18.47 14.50 -22.71
C LEU A 230 -18.33 15.46 -21.52
#